data_AF-A0AA95D7W0-F1
#
_entry.id   AF-A0AA95D7W0-F1
#
_cell.length_a   1.000
_cell.length_b   1.000
_cell.length_c   1.000
_cell.angle_alpha   90.00
_cell.angle_beta   90.00
_cell.angle_gamma   90.00
#
_symmetry.space_group_name_H-M   'P 1'
#
loop_
_entity.id
_entity.type
_entity.pdbx_description
1 polymer ?
#
loop_
_entity_poly.entity_id
_entity_poly.type
_entity_poly.pdbx_seq_one_letter_code
_entity_poly.pdbx_strand_id
1 'polypeptide(L)' 'MKAGYPPIDIKFTDRLKYYEAFDHYHLKDDLSAMADMSALYLNQKLDLYLSILDK' A
#
# COMPACT_ATOMS: atom_id res chain seq x y z
N MET A 1 -12.16 9.29 1.43
CA MET A 1 -11.44 8.98 0.18
C MET A 1 -12.42 9.05 -0.99
N LYS A 2 -11.99 9.44 -2.19
CA LYS A 2 -12.90 9.64 -3.34
C LYS A 2 -13.46 8.32 -3.91
N ALA A 3 -12.70 7.24 -3.83
CA ALA A 3 -13.04 5.94 -4.39
C ALA A 3 -13.58 4.92 -3.37
N GLY A 4 -13.91 5.33 -2.14
CA GLY A 4 -14.49 4.44 -1.13
C GLY A 4 -13.52 3.48 -0.41
N TYR A 5 -12.23 3.47 -0.76
CA TYR A 5 -11.23 2.68 -0.04
C TYR A 5 -11.01 3.18 1.40
N PRO A 6 -10.58 2.30 2.31
CA PRO A 6 -10.12 2.69 3.63
C PRO A 6 -8.78 3.44 3.55
N PRO A 7 -8.50 4.32 4.53
CA PRO A 7 -7.19 4.96 4.62
C PRO A 7 -6.11 3.89 4.85
N ILE A 8 -5.09 3.90 4.00
CA ILE A 8 -3.89 3.08 4.14
C ILE A 8 -2.81 3.85 4.91
N ASP A 9 -2.04 3.13 5.69
CA ASP A 9 -0.94 3.67 6.51
C ASP A 9 0.33 2.88 6.23
N ILE A 10 1.23 3.47 5.43
CA ILE A 10 2.53 2.89 5.11
C ILE A 10 3.44 3.04 6.32
N LYS A 11 3.94 1.93 6.85
CA LYS A 11 4.76 1.95 8.07
C LYS A 11 6.14 2.52 7.79
N PHE A 12 6.64 3.30 8.76
CA PHE A 12 8.00 3.84 8.74
C PHE A 12 9.08 2.76 8.58
N THR A 13 8.82 1.54 9.04
CA THR A 13 9.71 0.39 8.87
C THR A 13 9.96 0.04 7.42
N ASP A 14 9.01 0.32 6.51
CA ASP A 14 9.14 0.08 5.07
C ASP A 14 9.56 1.33 4.29
N ARG A 15 10.08 2.36 4.95
CA ARG A 15 10.51 3.62 4.29
C ARG A 15 11.51 3.39 3.14
N LEU A 16 12.38 2.38 3.24
CA LEU A 16 13.37 2.10 2.20
C LEU A 16 12.66 1.63 0.93
N LYS A 17 11.79 0.62 1.05
CA LYS A 17 10.97 0.12 -0.06
C LYS A 17 10.08 1.19 -0.66
N TYR A 18 9.56 2.09 0.18
CA TYR A 18 8.82 3.25 -0.29
C TYR A 18 9.68 4.09 -1.25
N TYR A 19 10.87 4.51 -0.85
CA TYR A 19 11.73 5.29 -1.75
C TYR A 19 12.19 4.49 -2.97
N GLU A 20 12.55 3.21 -2.81
CA GLU A 20 12.94 2.34 -3.93
C GLU A 20 11.82 2.21 -4.97
N ALA A 21 10.56 2.14 -4.56
CA ALA A 21 9.41 2.10 -5.48
C ALA A 21 9.28 3.41 -6.27
N PHE A 22 9.57 4.56 -5.64
CA PHE A 22 9.55 5.86 -6.31
C PHE A 22 10.73 6.05 -7.26
N ASP A 23 11.93 5.60 -6.87
CA ASP A 23 13.10 5.60 -7.74
C ASP A 23 12.89 4.68 -8.94
N HIS A 24 12.29 3.51 -8.75
CA HIS A 24 11.99 2.57 -9.83
C HIS A 24 11.10 3.19 -10.90
N TYR A 25 10.03 3.86 -10.47
CA TYR A 25 9.16 4.60 -11.38
C TYR A 25 9.91 5.73 -12.08
N HIS A 26 10.69 6.54 -11.35
CA HIS A 26 11.42 7.65 -11.96
C HIS A 26 12.44 7.20 -13.03
N LEU A 27 13.08 6.05 -12.81
CA LEU A 27 14.13 5.54 -13.70
C LEU A 27 13.59 4.71 -14.87
N LYS A 28 12.46 4.00 -14.68
CA LYS A 28 11.96 3.01 -15.65
C LYS A 28 10.54 3.27 -16.15
N ASP A 29 9.88 4.32 -15.66
CA ASP A 29 8.47 4.64 -15.91
C ASP A 29 7.51 3.49 -15.52
N ASP A 30 7.92 2.69 -14.53
CA ASP A 30 7.18 1.52 -14.07
C ASP A 30 6.57 1.74 -12.69
N LEU A 31 5.23 1.84 -12.66
CA LEU A 31 4.42 2.02 -11.44
C LEU A 31 4.21 0.73 -10.63
N SER A 32 4.59 -0.43 -11.15
CA SER A 32 4.29 -1.73 -10.54
C SER A 32 4.67 -1.77 -9.05
N ALA A 33 5.90 -1.39 -8.71
CA ALA A 33 6.40 -1.40 -7.34
C ALA A 33 5.57 -0.52 -6.38
N MET A 34 5.12 0.65 -6.83
CA MET A 34 4.26 1.53 -6.01
C MET A 34 2.86 0.96 -5.84
N ALA A 35 2.30 0.41 -6.93
CA ALA A 35 0.97 -0.18 -6.95
C ALA A 35 0.92 -1.41 -6.04
N ASP A 36 1.93 -2.27 -6.12
CA ASP A 36 2.07 -3.47 -5.28
C ASP A 36 2.19 -3.11 -3.80
N MET A 37 2.99 -2.10 -3.47
CA MET A 37 3.11 -1.61 -2.09
C MET A 37 1.77 -1.08 -1.57
N SER A 38 1.05 -0.30 -2.37
CA SER A 38 -0.26 0.23 -1.99
C SER A 38 -1.30 -0.89 -1.81
N ALA A 39 -1.30 -1.87 -2.72
CA ALA A 39 -2.19 -3.03 -2.69
C ALA A 39 -1.95 -3.90 -1.45
N LEU A 40 -0.69 -4.13 -1.08
CA LEU A 40 -0.32 -4.88 0.13
C LEU A 40 -0.94 -4.24 1.38
N TYR A 41 -0.72 -2.94 1.57
CA TYR A 41 -1.22 -2.21 2.73
C TYR A 41 -2.75 -2.08 2.75
N LEU A 42 -3.36 -1.95 1.57
CA LEU A 42 -4.81 -1.96 1.43
C LEU A 42 -5.39 -3.31 1.86
N ASN A 43 -4.84 -4.42 1.38
CA ASN A 43 -5.30 -5.76 1.73
C ASN A 43 -5.17 -6.01 3.24
N GLN A 44 -4.03 -5.69 3.85
CA GLN A 44 -3.86 -5.78 5.30
C GLN A 44 -4.92 -4.99 6.08
N LYS A 45 -5.31 -3.81 5.56
CA LYS A 45 -6.35 -2.99 6.19
C LYS A 45 -7.74 -3.61 6.05
N LEU A 46 -8.03 -4.21 4.90
CA LEU A 46 -9.29 -4.93 4.65
C LEU A 46 -9.37 -6.19 5.52
N ASP A 47 -8.30 -6.98 5.58
CA ASP A 47 -8.21 -8.17 6.43
C ASP A 47 -8.44 -7.83 7.91
N LEU A 48 -7.87 -6.71 8.38
CA LEU A 48 -8.14 -6.20 9.72
C LEU A 48 -9.63 -5.92 9.93
N TYR A 49 -10.29 -5.27 8.98
CA TYR A 49 -11.73 -4.99 9.09
C TYR A 49 -12.58 -6.25 9.07
N LEU A 50 -12.25 -7.22 8.22
CA LEU A 50 -12.92 -8.52 8.19
C LEU A 50 -12.74 -9.26 9.54
N SER A 51 -11.53 -9.25 10.11
CA SER A 51 -11.25 -9.90 11.39
C SER A 51 -12.06 -9.33 12.58
N ILE A 52 -12.54 -8.08 12.48
CA ILE A 52 -13.41 -7.47 13.48
C ILE A 52 -14.86 -7.98 13.34
N LEU A 53 -15.28 -8.26 12.10
CA LEU A 53 -16.63 -8.70 11.74
C LEU A 53 -16.83 -10.21 11.90
N ASP A 54 -15.78 -11.02 11.85
CA ASP A 54 -15.81 -12.48 12.05
C ASP A 54 -16.09 -12.90 13.51
N LYS A 55 -16.96 -12.17 14.22
CA LYS A 55 -17.44 -12.43 15.58
C LYS A 55 -18.84 -13.00 15.60
#